data_AF-A0A317CMN2-F1
#
_entry.id   AF-A0A317CMN2-F1
#
_cell.length_a   1.000
_cell.length_b   1.000
_cell.length_c   1.000
_cell.angle_alpha   90.00
_cell.angle_beta   90.00
_cell.angle_gamma   90.00
#
_symmetry.space_group_name_H-M   'P 1'
#
loop_
_entity.id
_entity.type
_entity.pdbx_description
1 polymer ?
#
loop_
_entity_poly.entity_id
_entity_poly.type
_entity_poly.pdbx_seq_one_letter_code
_entity_poly.pdbx_strand_id
1 'polypeptide(L)'
;MLGSLLFIAALVTCVGLLTAIYRRQPLKRLTLIKPGIVFFPKYIAAYTRSDADVALTIGQLGFRRNEMTGLYSRGTMRTGLNTKSIKLTISMDYEKKEISIYSSFFGILFDNGDIWQLAHDAINGLEVEKDRTQALVDLFDNK
;
A
#
# COMPACT_ATOMS: atom_id res chain seq x y z
N MET A 1 19.90 -32.00 -16.74
CA MET A 1 19.52 -31.93 -15.31
C MET A 1 20.40 -30.94 -14.53
N LEU A 2 21.73 -30.97 -14.66
CA LEU A 2 22.63 -30.03 -13.96
C LEU A 2 22.34 -28.54 -14.30
N GLY A 3 22.15 -28.21 -15.58
CA GLY A 3 21.83 -26.83 -15.99
C GLY A 3 20.52 -26.30 -15.39
N SER A 4 19.48 -27.13 -15.33
CA SER A 4 18.19 -26.78 -14.71
C SER A 4 18.33 -26.57 -13.20
N LEU A 5 19.13 -27.41 -12.52
CA LEU A 5 19.42 -27.25 -11.09
C LEU A 5 20.21 -25.97 -10.80
N LEU A 6 21.23 -25.65 -11.60
CA LEU A 6 22.00 -24.42 -11.48
C LEU A 6 21.13 -23.18 -11.72
N PHE A 7 20.22 -23.24 -12.70
CA PHE A 7 19.27 -22.16 -12.95
C PHE A 7 18.32 -21.94 -11.77
N ILE A 8 17.74 -23.01 -11.21
CA ILE A 8 16.87 -22.93 -10.03
C ILE A 8 17.64 -22.37 -8.84
N ALA A 9 18.87 -22.85 -8.60
CA ALA A 9 19.72 -22.36 -7.52
C ALA A 9 20.00 -20.85 -7.67
N ALA A 10 20.41 -20.40 -8.86
CA ALA A 10 20.65 -18.99 -9.14
C ALA A 10 19.38 -18.14 -8.94
N LEU A 11 18.22 -18.64 -9.38
CA LEU A 11 16.94 -17.96 -9.20
C LEU A 11 16.61 -17.80 -7.72
N VAL A 12 16.68 -18.89 -6.94
CA VAL A 12 16.39 -18.88 -5.50
C VAL A 12 17.35 -17.93 -4.76
N THR A 13 18.64 -17.95 -5.09
CA THR A 13 19.63 -17.03 -4.51
C THR A 13 19.32 -15.57 -4.85
N CYS A 14 18.96 -15.26 -6.09
CA CYS A 14 18.62 -13.90 -6.52
C CYS A 14 17.37 -13.37 -5.81
N VAL A 15 16.31 -14.18 -5.78
CA VAL A 15 15.06 -13.93 -5.04
C VAL A 15 15.33 -13.71 -3.56
N GLY A 16 16.18 -14.55 -2.95
CA GLY A 16 16.60 -14.41 -1.55
C GLY A 16 17.35 -13.09 -1.29
N LEU A 17 18.29 -12.74 -2.16
CA LEU A 17 19.06 -11.49 -2.05
C LEU A 17 18.16 -10.25 -2.16
N LEU A 18 17.27 -10.21 -3.15
CA LEU A 18 16.32 -9.11 -3.34
C LEU A 18 15.38 -8.98 -2.13
N THR A 19 14.90 -10.10 -1.59
CA THR A 19 14.09 -10.11 -0.36
C THR A 19 14.86 -9.49 0.81
N ALA A 20 16.12 -9.88 1.00
CA ALA A 20 16.96 -9.41 2.10
C ALA A 20 17.25 -7.90 1.99
N ILE A 21 17.57 -7.42 0.78
CA ILE A 21 17.78 -6.00 0.51
C ILE A 21 16.50 -5.21 0.83
N TYR A 22 15.36 -5.64 0.29
CA TYR A 22 14.08 -4.97 0.52
C TYR A 22 13.68 -4.91 2.01
N ARG A 23 13.93 -5.98 2.77
CA ARG A 23 13.64 -6.01 4.21
C ARG A 23 14.50 -5.02 4.99
N ARG A 24 15.77 -4.87 4.62
CA ARG A 24 16.72 -3.95 5.26
C ARG A 24 16.50 -2.48 4.91
N GLN A 25 15.85 -2.19 3.78
CA GLN A 25 15.54 -0.81 3.41
C GLN A 25 14.59 -0.18 4.45
N PRO A 26 14.92 1.01 4.98
CA PRO A 26 14.06 1.70 5.94
C PRO A 26 12.75 2.14 5.29
N LEU A 27 11.74 2.39 6.13
CA LEU A 27 10.50 3.03 5.70
C LEU A 27 10.79 4.50 5.33
N LYS A 28 10.29 4.94 4.18
CA LYS A 28 10.38 6.32 3.73
C LYS A 28 9.25 7.12 4.35
N ARG A 29 9.52 8.34 4.83
CA ARG A 29 8.44 9.23 5.26
C ARG A 29 7.58 9.60 4.05
N LEU A 30 6.26 9.59 4.24
CA LEU A 30 5.33 10.01 3.22
C LEU A 30 5.54 11.50 2.91
N THR A 31 5.83 11.82 1.65
CA THR A 31 5.99 13.19 1.15
C THR A 31 4.66 13.77 0.71
N LEU A 32 4.54 15.10 0.66
CA LEU A 32 3.35 15.80 0.15
C LEU A 32 3.19 15.67 -1.38
N ILE A 33 4.31 15.52 -2.08
CA ILE A 33 4.32 15.43 -3.55
C ILE A 33 4.39 13.96 -3.95
N LYS A 34 3.52 13.58 -4.89
CA LYS A 34 3.51 12.24 -5.49
C LYS A 34 4.80 12.01 -6.28
N PRO A 35 5.58 10.97 -5.97
CA PRO A 35 6.77 10.64 -6.73
C PRO A 35 6.41 9.97 -8.06
N GLY A 36 7.24 10.19 -9.08
CA GLY A 36 7.05 9.60 -10.41
C GLY A 36 7.35 8.10 -10.45
N ILE A 37 8.57 7.69 -10.10
CA ILE A 37 8.98 6.28 -9.98
C ILE A 37 9.67 6.10 -8.63
N VAL A 38 9.30 5.06 -7.88
CA VAL A 38 9.91 4.79 -6.57
C VAL A 38 10.41 3.37 -6.51
N PHE A 39 11.69 3.21 -6.20
CA PHE A 39 12.28 1.90 -5.88
C PHE A 39 12.00 1.51 -4.44
N PHE A 40 11.63 0.26 -4.21
CA PHE A 40 11.29 -0.29 -2.90
C PHE A 40 10.28 0.60 -2.15
N PRO A 41 9.06 0.77 -2.68
CA PRO A 41 8.06 1.66 -2.11
C PRO A 41 7.57 1.10 -0.77
N LYS A 42 8.15 1.63 0.32
CA LYS A 42 7.81 1.34 1.72
C LYS A 42 7.65 2.68 2.42
N TYR A 43 6.49 2.92 3.02
CA TYR A 43 6.17 4.23 3.60
C TYR A 43 5.81 4.15 5.07
N ILE A 44 6.17 5.20 5.80
CA ILE A 44 5.65 5.53 7.12
C ILE A 44 4.96 6.89 7.04
N ALA A 45 3.78 7.00 7.62
CA ALA A 45 2.97 8.20 7.55
C ALA A 45 2.30 8.47 8.90
N ALA A 46 2.49 9.66 9.43
CA ALA A 46 1.76 10.13 10.59
C ALA A 46 0.36 10.60 10.18
N TYR A 47 -0.62 10.45 11.05
CA TYR A 47 -2.00 10.88 10.83
C TYR A 47 -2.54 11.64 12.04
N THR A 48 -3.46 12.58 11.79
CA THR A 48 -4.11 13.40 12.83
C THR A 48 -5.55 12.99 13.10
N ARG A 49 -6.16 12.23 12.18
CA ARG A 49 -7.53 11.71 12.29
C ARG A 49 -7.66 10.71 13.45
N SER A 50 -8.91 10.40 13.81
CA SER A 50 -9.16 9.37 14.81
C SER A 50 -8.71 7.99 14.31
N ASP A 51 -8.27 7.12 15.21
CA ASP A 51 -7.82 5.76 14.86
C ASP A 51 -8.95 4.96 14.19
N ALA A 52 -10.19 5.17 14.65
CA ALA A 52 -11.37 4.52 14.09
C ALA A 52 -11.59 4.95 12.63
N ASP A 53 -11.44 6.23 12.31
CA ASP A 53 -11.63 6.74 10.95
C ASP A 53 -10.54 6.25 9.99
N VAL A 54 -9.30 6.20 10.46
CA VAL A 54 -8.17 5.66 9.68
C VAL A 54 -8.36 4.17 9.45
N ALA A 55 -8.71 3.40 10.49
CA ALA A 55 -9.01 1.98 10.35
C ALA A 55 -10.18 1.71 9.40
N LEU A 56 -11.24 2.52 9.46
CA LEU A 56 -12.37 2.47 8.54
C LEU A 56 -11.92 2.71 7.10
N THR A 57 -11.12 3.76 6.87
CA THR A 57 -10.58 4.11 5.55
C THR A 57 -9.71 2.98 4.99
N ILE A 58 -8.84 2.38 5.82
CA ILE A 58 -8.04 1.21 5.45
C ILE A 58 -8.94 0.03 5.04
N GLY A 59 -10.05 -0.18 5.76
CA GLY A 59 -11.07 -1.16 5.39
C GLY A 59 -11.74 -0.88 4.04
N GLN A 60 -12.09 0.37 3.78
CA GLN A 60 -12.66 0.82 2.49
C GLN A 60 -11.67 0.66 1.33
N LEU A 61 -10.37 0.83 1.59
CA LEU A 61 -9.29 0.50 0.67
C LEU A 61 -9.10 -1.02 0.47
N GLY A 62 -9.98 -1.85 1.02
CA GLY A 62 -10.03 -3.30 0.78
C GLY A 62 -9.05 -4.11 1.63
N PHE A 63 -8.45 -3.53 2.66
CA PHE A 63 -7.62 -4.26 3.61
C PHE A 63 -8.50 -4.91 4.68
N ARG A 64 -8.06 -6.08 5.16
CA ARG A 64 -8.67 -6.78 6.29
C ARG A 64 -7.68 -6.86 7.43
N ARG A 65 -8.14 -6.51 8.63
CA ARG A 65 -7.36 -6.64 9.86
C ARG A 65 -7.26 -8.11 10.26
N ASN A 66 -6.05 -8.53 10.62
CA ASN A 66 -5.83 -9.81 11.27
C ASN A 66 -5.88 -9.60 12.79
N GLU A 67 -6.84 -10.21 13.46
CA GLU A 67 -7.05 -10.04 14.91
C GLU A 67 -5.88 -10.55 15.77
N MET A 68 -5.13 -11.54 15.28
CA MET A 68 -3.99 -12.09 16.02
C MET A 68 -2.75 -11.20 15.95
N THR A 69 -2.51 -10.56 14.80
CA THR A 69 -1.30 -9.76 14.58
C THR A 69 -1.53 -8.26 14.64
N GLY A 70 -2.79 -7.83 14.59
CA GLY A 70 -3.18 -6.42 14.43
C GLY A 70 -2.85 -5.83 13.05
N LEU A 71 -2.26 -6.62 12.14
CA LEU A 71 -1.85 -6.16 10.82
C LEU A 71 -3.02 -6.18 9.85
N TYR A 72 -3.12 -5.14 9.04
CA TYR A 72 -4.04 -5.08 7.92
C TYR A 72 -3.36 -5.67 6.70
N SER A 73 -4.05 -6.54 5.98
CA SER A 73 -3.55 -7.11 4.73
C SER A 73 -4.60 -7.07 3.64
N ARG A 74 -4.16 -6.78 2.42
CA ARG A 74 -5.00 -6.88 1.24
C ARG A 74 -4.44 -8.00 0.35
N GLY A 75 -5.33 -8.91 -0.03
CA GLY A 75 -5.01 -9.98 -0.96
C GLY A 75 -4.82 -9.45 -2.39
N THR A 76 -4.72 -10.38 -3.34
CA THR A 76 -4.65 -10.11 -4.80
C THR A 76 -5.62 -9.03 -5.25
N MET A 77 -5.09 -7.89 -5.70
CA MET A 77 -5.86 -6.96 -6.53
C MET A 77 -5.81 -7.44 -7.98
N ARG A 78 -6.97 -7.69 -8.57
CA ARG A 78 -7.08 -8.01 -9.99
C ARG A 78 -7.38 -6.73 -10.76
N THR A 79 -6.39 -6.19 -11.46
CA THR A 79 -6.57 -5.11 -12.43
C THR A 79 -6.44 -5.71 -13.85
N GLY A 80 -7.57 -6.08 -14.45
CA GLY A 80 -7.63 -6.67 -15.80
C GLY A 80 -7.14 -8.12 -15.89
N LEU A 81 -6.45 -8.47 -16.99
CA LEU A 81 -5.84 -9.79 -17.23
C LEU A 81 -4.51 -10.00 -16.47
N ASN A 82 -3.91 -8.92 -15.94
CA ASN A 82 -2.70 -9.00 -15.15
C ASN A 82 -3.04 -9.03 -13.66
N THR A 83 -3.16 -10.24 -13.11
CA THR A 83 -3.26 -10.44 -11.67
C THR A 83 -1.91 -10.12 -11.02
N LYS A 84 -1.67 -8.84 -10.69
CA LYS A 84 -0.54 -8.47 -9.83
C LYS A 84 -0.91 -8.85 -8.40
N SER A 85 -0.53 -10.06 -8.00
CA SER A 85 -0.63 -10.55 -6.62
C SER A 85 0.34 -9.81 -5.73
N ILE A 86 -0.01 -8.58 -5.38
CA ILE A 86 0.77 -7.75 -4.50
C ILE A 86 0.14 -7.85 -3.11
N LYS A 87 0.81 -8.57 -2.21
CA LYS A 87 0.42 -8.67 -0.81
C LYS A 87 0.94 -7.45 -0.05
N LEU A 88 0.11 -6.43 0.05
CA LEU A 88 0.38 -5.25 0.88
C LEU A 88 -0.02 -5.51 2.34
N THR A 89 0.77 -4.96 3.23
CA THR A 89 0.55 -4.95 4.68
C THR A 89 0.55 -3.51 5.17
N ILE A 90 -0.44 -3.18 6.00
CA ILE A 90 -0.47 -1.94 6.77
C ILE A 90 -0.37 -2.30 8.25
N SER A 91 0.59 -1.69 8.94
CA SER A 91 0.73 -1.74 10.39
C SER A 91 0.35 -0.37 10.94
N MET A 92 -0.47 -0.33 11.99
CA MET A 92 -0.85 0.92 12.64
C MET A 92 -0.27 0.96 14.05
N ASP A 93 0.48 2.02 14.36
CA ASP A 93 1.00 2.34 15.69
C ASP A 93 0.10 3.41 16.31
N TYR A 94 -0.80 2.97 17.18
CA TYR A 94 -1.82 3.81 17.82
C TYR A 94 -1.21 4.83 18.79
N GLU A 95 -0.06 4.50 19.40
CA GLU A 95 0.61 5.37 20.35
C GLU A 95 1.28 6.55 19.63
N LYS A 96 1.95 6.27 18.50
CA LYS A 96 2.62 7.30 17.70
C LYS A 96 1.73 7.99 16.68
N LYS A 97 0.52 7.49 16.47
CA LYS A 97 -0.38 7.92 15.39
C LYS A 97 0.28 7.81 14.02
N GLU A 98 0.89 6.66 13.75
CA GLU A 98 1.58 6.38 12.49
C GLU A 98 1.07 5.10 11.84
N ILE A 99 1.02 5.08 10.52
CA ILE A 99 0.85 3.86 9.72
C ILE A 99 2.13 3.56 8.95
N SER A 100 2.43 2.28 8.83
CA SER A 100 3.50 1.75 7.99
C SER A 100 2.91 0.89 6.89
N ILE A 101 3.26 1.16 5.64
CA ILE A 101 2.74 0.46 4.46
C ILE A 101 3.89 -0.15 3.68
N TYR A 102 3.84 -1.47 3.49
CA TYR A 102 4.88 -2.22 2.83
C TYR A 102 4.34 -3.53 2.25
N SER A 103 5.01 -4.07 1.24
CA SER A 103 4.82 -5.46 0.81
C SER A 103 5.52 -6.42 1.77
N SER A 104 4.93 -7.58 2.07
CA SER A 104 5.55 -8.60 2.93
C SER A 104 6.76 -9.32 2.28
N PHE A 105 6.93 -9.14 0.97
CA PHE A 105 7.96 -9.74 0.12
C PHE A 105 8.53 -8.69 -0.85
N PHE A 106 9.62 -8.97 -1.56
CA PHE A 106 10.15 -8.04 -2.59
C PHE A 106 9.23 -7.88 -3.82
N GLY A 107 7.99 -8.38 -3.76
CA GLY A 107 7.03 -8.39 -4.87
C GLY A 107 6.73 -7.02 -5.48
N ILE A 108 7.19 -5.93 -4.86
CA ILE A 108 7.18 -4.59 -5.45
C ILE A 108 8.59 -4.00 -5.34
N LEU A 109 9.35 -4.12 -6.42
CA LEU A 109 10.66 -3.48 -6.54
C LEU A 109 10.53 -2.02 -6.94
N PHE A 110 9.48 -1.66 -7.69
CA PHE A 110 9.16 -0.29 -8.01
C PHE A 110 7.67 -0.09 -8.29
N ASP A 111 7.19 1.14 -8.11
CA ASP A 111 5.86 1.58 -8.52
C ASP A 111 5.91 3.01 -9.10
N ASN A 112 4.77 3.48 -9.62
CA ASN A 112 4.61 4.85 -10.13
C ASN A 112 3.92 5.75 -9.09
N GLY A 113 4.22 5.54 -7.80
CA GLY A 113 3.57 6.24 -6.70
C GLY A 113 2.16 5.72 -6.35
N ASP A 114 1.83 4.48 -6.71
CA ASP A 114 0.55 3.86 -6.35
C ASP A 114 0.45 3.58 -4.85
N ILE A 115 1.53 3.08 -4.25
CA ILE A 115 1.61 2.88 -2.79
C ILE A 115 1.68 4.21 -2.06
N TRP A 116 2.33 5.21 -2.67
CA TRP A 116 2.30 6.58 -2.15
C TRP A 116 0.86 7.09 -2.07
N GLN A 117 0.08 6.92 -3.15
CA GLN A 117 -1.33 7.33 -3.19
C GLN A 117 -2.14 6.57 -2.14
N LEU A 118 -1.97 5.25 -2.06
CA LEU A 118 -2.64 4.42 -1.07
C LEU A 118 -2.31 4.85 0.37
N ALA A 119 -1.07 5.24 0.66
CA ALA A 119 -0.68 5.76 1.95
C ALA A 119 -1.32 7.12 2.25
N HIS A 120 -1.37 7.99 1.24
CA HIS A 120 -2.01 9.29 1.32
C HIS A 120 -3.53 9.15 1.59
N ASP A 121 -4.21 8.32 0.83
CA ASP A 121 -5.64 8.05 0.97
C ASP A 121 -5.96 7.43 2.34
N ALA A 122 -5.11 6.51 2.83
CA ALA A 122 -5.31 5.89 4.13
C ALA A 122 -5.30 6.91 5.28
N ILE A 123 -4.36 7.87 5.27
CA ILE A 123 -4.23 8.86 6.35
C ILE A 123 -5.16 10.06 6.18
N ASN A 124 -5.46 10.48 4.95
CA ASN A 124 -6.23 11.70 4.68
C ASN A 124 -7.72 11.40 4.43
N GLY A 125 -8.07 10.14 4.20
CA GLY A 125 -9.39 9.74 3.76
C GLY A 125 -9.41 9.56 2.25
N LEU A 126 -10.42 8.84 1.77
CA LEU A 126 -10.72 8.83 0.35
C LEU A 126 -11.24 10.22 0.00
N GLU A 127 -10.61 10.90 -0.97
CA GLU A 127 -11.29 11.99 -1.67
C GLU A 127 -12.47 11.35 -2.41
N VAL A 128 -13.60 11.21 -1.71
CA VAL A 128 -14.87 10.88 -2.32
C VAL A 128 -15.23 12.09 -3.14
N GLU A 129 -14.74 12.11 -4.39
CA GLU A 129 -15.32 12.75 -5.56
C GLU A 129 -16.23 13.93 -5.17
N LYS A 130 -15.65 15.01 -4.60
CA LYS A 130 -16.39 16.23 -4.25
C LYS A 130 -17.19 16.75 -5.44
N ASP A 131 -16.72 16.48 -6.66
CA ASP A 131 -17.38 16.78 -7.92
C ASP A 131 -18.76 16.16 -8.07
N ARG A 132 -19.00 14.94 -7.59
CA ARG A 132 -20.27 14.25 -7.88
C ARG A 132 -21.39 14.67 -6.95
N THR A 133 -21.07 14.93 -5.69
CA THR A 133 -22.03 15.48 -4.72
C THR A 133 -22.32 16.93 -5.03
N GLN A 134 -21.31 17.74 -5.39
CA GLN A 134 -21.52 19.13 -5.79
C GLN A 134 -22.33 19.21 -7.10
N ALA A 135 -22.00 18.38 -8.10
CA ALA A 135 -22.77 18.33 -9.36
C ALA A 135 -24.22 17.87 -9.16
N LEU A 136 -24.51 17.01 -8.16
CA LEU A 136 -25.87 16.62 -7.81
C LEU A 136 -26.61 17.74 -7.07
N VAL A 137 -25.96 18.40 -6.12
CA VAL A 137 -26.52 19.55 -5.39
C VAL A 137 -26.85 20.69 -6.36
N ASP A 138 -25.93 21.02 -7.26
CA ASP A 138 -26.13 22.05 -8.29
C ASP A 138 -27.25 21.70 -9.30
N LEU A 139 -27.57 20.41 -9.45
CA LEU A 139 -28.67 19.91 -10.30
C LEU A 139 -30.05 20.06 -9.63
N PHE A 140 -30.10 20.02 -8.30
CA PHE A 140 -31.34 20.14 -7.53
C PHE A 140 -31.63 21.57 -7.07
N ASP A 141 -30.61 22.43 -6.94
CA ASP A 141 -30.76 23.85 -6.59
C ASP A 141 -31.14 24.75 -7.79
N ASN A 142 -31.11 24.23 -9.02
CA ASN A 142 -31.53 24.94 -10.25
C ASN A 142 -33.01 24.71 -10.64
N LYS A 143 -33.91 24.49 -9.67
CA LYS A 143 -35.36 24.38 -9.92
C LYS A 143 -36.18 25.45 -9.21
#